data_AF-A0A376YIU5-F1
#
_entry.id   AF-A0A376YIU5-F1
#
_cell.length_a   1.000
_cell.length_b   1.000
_cell.length_c   1.000
_cell.angle_alpha   90.00
_cell.angle_beta   90.00
_cell.angle_gamma   90.00
#
_symmetry.space_group_name_H-M   'P 1'
#
loop_
_entity.id
_entity.type
_entity.pdbx_description
1 polymer ?
#
loop_
_entity_poly.entity_id
_entity_poly.type
_entity_poly.pdbx_seq_one_letter_code
_entity_poly.pdbx_strand_id
1 'polypeptide(L)' 'MNDSEFHRLADQLWLTIEERLDDWDGDSDIDCEINGGVLTITFENGSKSLSTARSRLHQVWLATKTGRLPF' A
#
# COMPACT_ATOMS: atom_id res chain seq x y z
N MET A 1 -10.27 -14.26 -11.34
CA MET A 1 -10.64 -13.20 -10.38
C MET A 1 -11.50 -12.20 -11.12
N ASN A 2 -12.64 -11.79 -10.55
CA ASN A 2 -13.50 -10.76 -11.14
C ASN A 2 -13.07 -9.39 -10.59
N ASP A 3 -13.28 -8.31 -11.33
CA ASP A 3 -12.87 -6.96 -10.90
C ASP A 3 -13.38 -6.59 -9.50
N SER A 4 -14.60 -7.01 -9.16
CA SER A 4 -15.21 -6.80 -7.84
C SER A 4 -14.48 -7.50 -6.70
N GLU A 5 -13.99 -8.73 -6.93
CA GLU A 5 -13.22 -9.49 -5.93
C GLU A 5 -11.82 -8.88 -5.76
N PHE A 6 -11.23 -8.36 -6.84
CA PHE A 6 -9.96 -7.64 -6.78
C PHE A 6 -10.08 -6.33 -6.00
N HIS A 7 -11.11 -5.52 -6.26
CA HIS A 7 -11.33 -4.32 -5.47
C HIS A 7 -11.53 -4.65 -4.00
N ARG A 8 -12.36 -5.66 -3.69
CA ARG A 8 -12.56 -6.08 -2.30
C ARG A 8 -11.26 -6.51 -1.60
N LEU A 9 -10.41 -7.29 -2.29
CA LEU A 9 -9.13 -7.71 -1.75
C LEU A 9 -8.14 -6.55 -1.62
N ALA A 10 -8.13 -5.61 -2.56
CA ALA A 10 -7.32 -4.40 -2.50
C ALA A 10 -7.76 -3.50 -1.32
N ASP A 11 -9.05 -3.24 -1.16
CA ASP A 11 -9.60 -2.49 -0.02
C ASP A 11 -9.25 -3.15 1.31
N GLN A 12 -9.36 -4.47 1.40
CA GLN A 12 -8.99 -5.19 2.62
C GLN A 12 -7.48 -5.11 2.91
N LEU A 13 -6.64 -5.15 1.87
CA LEU A 13 -5.20 -4.94 2.00
C LEU A 13 -4.89 -3.53 2.49
N TRP A 14 -5.55 -2.51 1.96
CA TRP A 14 -5.38 -1.12 2.39
C TRP A 14 -5.77 -0.94 3.85
N LEU A 15 -6.94 -1.43 4.25
CA LEU A 15 -7.38 -1.37 5.64
C LEU A 15 -6.39 -2.05 6.58
N THR A 16 -5.90 -3.23 6.21
CA THR A 16 -4.91 -3.96 7.03
C THR A 16 -3.61 -3.18 7.18
N ILE A 17 -3.17 -2.47 6.13
CA ILE A 17 -1.95 -1.65 6.21
C ILE A 17 -2.19 -0.43 7.09
N GLU A 18 -3.32 0.26 6.96
CA GLU A 18 -3.68 1.39 7.83
C GLU A 18 -3.74 0.94 9.30
N GLU A 19 -4.45 -0.14 9.63
CA GLU A 19 -4.53 -0.65 11.00
C GLU A 19 -3.14 -1.00 11.57
N ARG A 20 -2.24 -1.55 10.74
CA ARG A 20 -0.87 -1.90 11.17
C ARG A 20 0.01 -0.69 11.38
N LEU A 21 -0.22 0.38 10.63
CA LEU A 21 0.50 1.64 10.77
C LEU A 21 -0.07 2.50 11.91
N ASP A 22 -1.37 2.42 12.18
CA ASP A 22 -2.01 3.09 13.32
C ASP A 22 -1.63 2.41 14.66
N ASP A 23 -1.50 1.08 14.66
CA ASP A 23 -0.99 0.30 15.80
C ASP A 23 0.55 0.40 15.96
N TRP A 24 1.23 1.09 15.04
CA TRP A 24 2.68 1.26 15.10
C TRP A 24 3.05 2.29 16.17
N ASP A 25 3.38 1.81 17.37
CA ASP A 25 3.89 2.61 18.50
C ASP A 25 5.42 2.85 18.41
N GLY A 26 6.00 2.77 17.21
CA GLY A 26 7.44 2.96 17.03
C GLY A 26 7.84 4.43 16.99
N ASP A 27 9.08 4.73 17.39
CA ASP A 27 9.67 6.09 17.43
C ASP A 27 9.82 6.77 16.05
N SER A 28 9.44 6.09 14.96
CA SER A 28 9.57 6.60 13.59
C SER A 28 8.24 7.12 13.11
N ASP A 29 8.22 8.37 12.62
CA ASP A 29 7.04 8.94 11.98
C ASP A 29 6.78 8.23 10.64
N ILE A 30 5.64 7.54 10.52
CA ILE A 30 5.24 6.83 9.29
C ILE A 30 3.91 7.39 8.81
N ASP A 31 3.97 8.16 7.73
CA ASP A 31 2.79 8.68 7.06
C ASP A 31 2.27 7.66 6.04
N CYS A 32 0.96 7.45 6.00
CA CYS A 32 0.30 6.72 4.94
C CYS A 32 -0.80 7.55 4.27
N GLU A 33 -0.83 7.53 2.95
CA GLU A 33 -1.85 8.23 2.15
C GLU A 33 -2.38 7.32 1.05
N ILE A 34 -3.70 7.19 0.96
CA ILE A 34 -4.38 6.45 -0.11
C ILE A 34 -4.99 7.45 -1.10
N ASN A 35 -4.50 7.44 -2.33
CA ASN A 35 -4.97 8.31 -3.40
C ASN A 35 -5.35 7.48 -4.64
N GLY A 36 -6.66 7.33 -4.91
CA GLY A 36 -7.17 6.75 -6.17
C GLY A 36 -6.67 5.33 -6.49
N GLY A 37 -6.54 4.45 -5.49
CA GLY A 37 -6.02 3.09 -5.66
C GLY A 37 -4.49 2.98 -5.60
N VAL A 38 -3.83 4.05 -5.15
CA VAL A 38 -2.40 4.11 -4.88
C VAL A 38 -2.18 4.46 -3.41
N LEU A 39 -1.61 3.53 -2.65
CA LEU A 39 -1.16 3.77 -1.28
C LEU A 39 0.29 4.26 -1.33
N THR A 40 0.55 5.39 -0.70
CA THR A 40 1.90 5.95 -0.53
C THR A 40 2.23 5.93 0.95
N ILE A 41 3.30 5.22 1.31
CA ILE A 41 3.84 5.18 2.67
C ILE A 41 5.13 6.00 2.65
N THR A 42 5.22 7.03 3.50
CA THR A 42 6.42 7.83 3.70
C THR A 42 6.97 7.55 5.09
N PHE A 43 8.22 7.10 5.15
CA PHE A 43 8.94 6.90 6.40
C PHE A 43 9.75 8.15 6.74
N GLU A 44 9.95 8.43 8.03
CA GLU A 44 10.78 9.52 8.54
C GLU A 44 12.20 9.56 7.94
N ASN A 45 12.77 8.39 7.63
CA ASN A 45 14.09 8.29 6.99
C ASN A 45 14.12 8.75 5.51
N GLY A 46 13.00 9.28 5.00
CA GLY A 46 12.80 9.75 3.63
C GLY A 46 12.53 8.63 2.61
N SER A 47 12.43 7.38 3.04
CA SER A 47 12.03 6.27 2.16
C SER A 47 10.54 6.39 1.85
N LYS A 48 10.20 6.19 0.57
CA LYS A 48 8.81 6.17 0.11
C LYS A 48 8.53 4.80 -0.48
N SER A 49 7.46 4.19 -0.04
CA SER A 49 6.95 2.96 -0.62
C SER A 49 5.60 3.24 -1.27
N LEU A 50 5.46 2.92 -2.55
CA LEU A 50 4.26 3.14 -3.33
C LEU A 50 3.63 1.80 -3.70
N SER A 51 2.41 1.56 -3.26
CA SER A 51 1.62 0.40 -3.63
C SER A 51 0.50 0.81 -4.59
N THR A 52 0.42 0.23 -5.79
CA THR A 52 -0.66 0.53 -6.75
C THR A 52 -1.42 -0.73 -7.14
N ALA A 53 -2.75 -0.68 -7.05
CA ALA A 53 -3.63 -1.74 -7.52
C ALA A 53 -4.04 -1.45 -8.97
N ARG A 54 -3.62 -2.32 -9.92
CA ARG A 54 -4.04 -2.19 -11.33
C ARG A 54 -5.15 -3.18 -11.63
N SER A 55 -6.39 -2.70 -11.70
CA SER A 55 -7.58 -3.51 -12.00
C SER A 55 -7.42 -4.32 -13.29
N ARG A 56 -6.83 -3.73 -14.36
CA ARG A 56 -6.59 -4.42 -15.65
C ARG A 56 -5.67 -5.64 -15.57
N LEU A 57 -4.76 -5.69 -14.60
CA LEU A 57 -3.80 -6.79 -14.44
C LEU A 57 -4.08 -7.62 -13.19
N HIS A 58 -5.07 -7.23 -12.37
CA HIS A 58 -5.34 -7.80 -11.05
C HIS A 58 -4.06 -7.97 -10.21
N GLN A 59 -3.17 -6.98 -10.24
CA GLN A 59 -1.89 -7.01 -9.54
C GLN A 59 -1.73 -5.78 -8.65
N VAL A 60 -1.12 -6.00 -7.50
CA VAL A 60 -0.67 -4.94 -6.60
C VAL A 60 0.84 -4.83 -6.75
N TRP A 61 1.33 -3.63 -7.05
CA TRP A 61 2.76 -3.42 -7.23
C TRP A 61 3.27 -2.63 -6.04
N LEU A 62 4.24 -3.17 -5.31
CA LEU A 62 4.93 -2.49 -4.23
C LEU A 62 6.27 -1.97 -4.77
N ALA A 63 6.39 -0.66 -4.92
CA ALA A 63 7.67 0.00 -5.14
C ALA A 63 8.23 0.44 -3.80
N THR A 64 9.43 -0.01 -3.46
CA THR A 64 10.19 0.42 -2.28
C THR A 64 11.49 1.07 -2.74
N LYS A 65 12.21 1.73 -1.83
CA LYS A 65 13.55 2.29 -2.11
C LYS A 65 14.53 1.25 -2.69
N THR A 66 14.37 -0.02 -2.35
CA THR A 66 15.23 -1.12 -2.78
C THR A 66 14.80 -1.79 -4.09
N GLY A 67 13.61 -1.46 -4.63
CA GLY A 67 13.14 -2.00 -5.91
C GLY A 67 11.61 -2.13 -5.99
N ARG A 68 11.11 -2.62 -7.13
CA ARG A 68 9.67 -2.81 -7.38
C ARG A 68 9.33 -4.29 -7.46
N LEU A 69 8.39 -4.74 -6.62
CA LEU A 69 7.92 -6.12 -6.53
C LEU A 69 6.43 -6.20 -6.94
N PRO A 70 6.07 -7.09 -7.88
CA PRO A 70 4.67 -7.40 -8.16
C PRO A 70 4.13 -8.43 -7.16
N PHE A 71 2.90 -8.20 -6.68
CA PHE A 71 2.10 -9.07 -5.82
C PHE A 71 0.76 -9.41 -6.49
#